data_AF-A0AAW5C189-F1
#
_entry.id   AF-A0AAW5C189-F1
#
_cell.length_a   1.000
_cell.length_b   1.000
_cell.length_c   1.000
_cell.angle_alpha   90.00
_cell.angle_beta   90.00
_cell.angle_gamma   90.00
#
_symmetry.space_group_name_H-M   'P 1'
#
loop_
_entity.id
_entity.type
_entity.pdbx_description
1 polymer ?
#
loop_
_entity_poly.entity_id
_entity_poly.type
_entity_poly.pdbx_seq_one_letter_code
_entity_poly.pdbx_strand_id
1 'polypeptide(L)' 'MQDTDGKWYYFNEASEMVTGQTTPDGYEVGDDGVWKQ' A
#
# COMPACT_ATOMS: atom_id res chain seq x y z
N MET A 1 4.48 0.88 -5.51
CA MET A 1 5.02 0.08 -6.63
C MET A 1 3.95 -0.87 -7.11
N GLN A 2 3.85 -1.11 -8.42
CA GLN A 2 2.94 -2.11 -9.00
C GLN A 2 3.68 -3.43 -9.18
N ASP A 3 3.07 -4.55 -8.78
CA ASP A 3 3.60 -5.89 -9.06
C ASP A 3 3.17 -6.40 -10.46
N THR A 4 3.60 -7.60 -10.81
CA THR A 4 3.27 -8.25 -12.10
C THR A 4 1.81 -8.67 -12.22
N ASP A 5 1.08 -8.72 -11.10
CA ASP A 5 -0.34 -9.08 -11.03
C ASP A 5 -1.24 -7.82 -11.02
N GLY A 6 -0.63 -6.63 -11.12
CA GLY A 6 -1.32 -5.36 -11.16
C GLY A 6 -1.67 -4.77 -9.79
N LYS A 7 -1.24 -5.39 -8.69
CA LYS A 7 -1.47 -4.90 -7.33
C LYS A 7 -0.50 -3.78 -6.98
N TRP A 8 -0.98 -2.82 -6.20
CA TRP A 8 -0.21 -1.66 -5.77
C TRP A 8 0.14 -1.75 -4.30
N TYR A 9 1.40 -1.45 -3.98
CA TYR A 9 1.94 -1.43 -2.61
C TYR A 9 2.50 -0.06 -2.28
N TYR A 10 2.27 0.42 -1.05
CA TYR A 10 2.82 1.67 -0.56
C TYR A 10 4.05 1.43 0.32
N PHE A 11 5.10 2.22 0.09
CA PHE A 11 6.34 2.17 0.86
C PHE A 11 6.63 3.55 1.44
N ASN A 12 7.10 3.60 2.68
CA ASN A 12 7.53 4.84 3.30
C ASN A 12 8.93 5.27 2.79
N GLU A 13 9.42 6.43 3.24
CA GLU A 13 10.74 6.95 2.86
C GLU A 13 11.91 6.06 3.32
N ALA A 14 11.68 5.18 4.29
CA ALA A 14 12.63 4.17 4.74
C ALA A 14 12.59 2.88 3.90
N SER A 15 11.81 2.86 2.81
CA SER A 15 11.56 1.68 1.95
C SER A 15 10.88 0.53 2.68
N GLU A 16 10.14 0.81 3.76
CA GLU A 16 9.34 -0.17 4.47
C GLU A 16 7.92 -0.21 3.90
N MET A 17 7.39 -1.41 3.72
CA MET A 17 6.02 -1.60 3.26
C MET A 17 5.05 -1.17 4.36
N VAL A 18 4.11 -0.31 3.99
CA VAL A 18 3.01 0.13 4.85
C VAL A 18 1.86 -0.84 4.65
N THR A 19 1.30 -1.36 5.73
CA THR A 19 0.19 -2.33 5.71
C THR A 19 -0.85 -1.96 6.76
N GLY A 20 -2.13 -2.20 6.50
CA GLY A 20 -3.18 -2.01 7.50
C GLY A 20 -3.37 -0.55 7.94
N GLN A 21 -3.11 0.39 7.04
CA GLN A 21 -3.20 1.82 7.33
C GLN A 21 -4.08 2.54 6.30
N THR A 22 -4.85 3.51 6.77
CA THR A 22 -5.50 4.51 5.91
C THR A 22 -4.57 5.69 5.75
N THR A 23 -4.18 5.99 4.52
CA THR A 23 -3.36 7.17 4.23
C THR A 23 -4.16 8.45 4.48
N PRO A 24 -3.51 9.59 4.80
CA PRO A 24 -4.22 10.84 5.11
C PRO A 24 -5.11 11.39 3.99
N ASP A 25 -4.83 11.01 2.73
CA ASP A 25 -5.62 11.31 1.54
C ASP A 25 -6.77 10.33 1.27
N GLY A 26 -6.98 9.34 2.16
CA GLY A 26 -8.18 8.50 2.22
C GLY A 26 -8.06 7.13 1.56
N TYR A 27 -6.86 6.67 1.22
CA TYR A 27 -6.65 5.35 0.62
C TYR A 27 -6.41 4.28 1.68
N GLU A 28 -7.11 3.16 1.58
CA GLU A 28 -6.93 2.03 2.49
C GLU A 28 -5.92 1.03 1.91
N VAL A 29 -4.85 0.79 2.65
CA VAL A 29 -3.92 -0.30 2.38
C VAL A 29 -4.30 -1.49 3.25
N GLY A 30 -4.58 -2.64 2.63
CA GLY A 30 -4.93 -3.86 3.35
C GLY A 30 -3.80 -4.37 4.25
N ASP A 31 -4.12 -5.31 5.14
CA ASP A 31 -3.13 -5.96 6.01
C ASP A 31 -2.10 -6.78 5.22
N ASP A 32 -2.41 -7.10 3.96
CA ASP A 32 -1.53 -7.72 2.98
C ASP A 32 -0.66 -6.70 2.20
N GLY A 33 -0.76 -5.41 2.53
CA GLY A 33 -0.03 -4.32 1.89
C GLY A 33 -0.59 -3.90 0.54
N VAL A 34 -1.68 -4.52 0.09
CA VAL A 34 -2.30 -4.23 -1.20
C VAL A 34 -3.21 -3.02 -1.05
N TRP A 35 -3.01 -2.03 -1.89
CA TRP A 35 -3.92 -0.90 -2.01
C TRP A 35 -5.27 -1.41 -2.53
N LYS A 36 -6.32 -1.20 -1.74
CA LYS A 36 -7.69 -1.52 -2.11
C LYS A 36 -8.28 -0.34 -2.88
N GLN A 37 -8.60 -0.57 -4.15
CA GLN A 37 -9.32 0.38 -5.00
C GLN A 37 -10.83 0.21 -4.85
#